data_AF-A0A931G8B4-F1
#
_entry.id   AF-A0A931G8B4-F1
#
_cell.length_a   1.000
_cell.length_b   1.000
_cell.length_c   1.000
_cell.angle_alpha   90.00
_cell.angle_beta   90.00
_cell.angle_gamma   90.00
#
_symmetry.space_group_name_H-M   'P 1'
#
loop_
_entity.id
_entity.type
_entity.pdbx_description
1 polymer ?
#
loop_
_entity_poly.entity_id
_entity_poly.type
_entity_poly.pdbx_seq_one_letter_code
_entity_poly.pdbx_strand_id
1 'polypeptide(L)' 'LICHAMWGITTRPPLSTHSGRLVVGRTVITTLAPGKEQYPLVQPQDLLVEKLTRMVLLN' A
#
# COMPACT_ATOMS: atom_id res chain seq x y z
N LEU A 1 -12.43 5.46 -2.78
CA LEU A 1 -12.12 4.17 -2.11
C LEU A 1 -12.09 3.09 -3.18
N ILE A 2 -11.35 2.00 -2.97
CA ILE A 2 -11.27 0.86 -3.89
C ILE A 2 -11.46 -0.45 -3.11
N CYS A 3 -12.11 -1.44 -3.74
CA CYS A 3 -12.20 -2.82 -3.24
C CYS A 3 -11.22 -3.70 -4.02
N HIS A 4 -10.37 -4.42 -3.31
CA HIS A 4 -9.29 -5.22 -3.91
C HIS A 4 -8.71 -6.23 -2.91
N ALA A 5 -8.10 -7.28 -3.44
CA ALA A 5 -7.30 -8.21 -2.65
C ALA A 5 -5.84 -7.77 -2.65
N MET A 6 -5.24 -7.66 -1.46
CA MET A 6 -3.85 -7.25 -1.30
C MET A 6 -3.05 -8.28 -0.49
N TRP A 7 -1.81 -8.52 -0.89
CA TRP A 7 -0.84 -9.23 -0.05
C TRP A 7 -0.38 -8.36 1.12
N GLY A 8 0.19 -7.19 0.83
CA GLY A 8 0.70 -6.28 1.83
C GLY A 8 1.34 -5.03 1.22
N ILE A 9 1.62 -4.05 2.07
CA ILE A 9 2.26 -2.78 1.69
C ILE A 9 3.78 -2.95 1.81
N THR A 10 4.53 -2.51 0.80
CA THR A 10 6.01 -2.46 0.90
C THR A 10 6.39 -1.44 1.97
N THR A 11 7.27 -1.83 2.87
CA THR A 11 7.72 -0.95 3.95
C THR A 11 9.23 -0.92 4.06
N ARG A 12 9.76 0.18 4.59
CA ARG A 12 11.16 0.27 5.03
C ARG A 12 11.17 0.86 6.45
N PRO A 13 11.59 0.10 7.48
CA PRO A 13 11.73 0.64 8.82
C PRO A 13 12.76 1.78 8.86
N PRO A 14 12.60 2.75 9.76
CA PRO A 14 13.65 3.74 10.02
C PRO A 14 14.98 3.02 10.30
N LEU A 15 16.08 3.51 9.70
CA LEU A 15 17.44 2.99 9.87
C LEU A 15 17.74 1.61 9.24
N SER A 16 16.79 1.00 8.53
CA SER A 16 17.03 -0.26 7.81
C SER A 16 17.16 -0.03 6.30
N THR A 17 18.14 -0.70 5.67
CA THR A 17 18.23 -0.78 4.20
C THR A 17 17.28 -1.84 3.64
N HIS A 18 16.86 -2.80 4.47
CA HIS A 18 16.01 -3.91 4.08
C HIS A 18 14.54 -3.50 3.99
N SER A 19 13.92 -3.86 2.87
CA SER A 19 12.49 -3.72 2.66
C SER A 19 11.73 -4.90 3.29
N GLY A 20 10.57 -4.61 3.86
CA GLY A 20 9.63 -5.58 4.40
C GLY A 20 8.25 -5.50 3.76
N ARG A 21 7.28 -6.15 4.41
CA ARG A 21 5.86 -6.05 4.09
C ARG A 21 5.04 -5.85 5.36
N LEU A 22 4.17 -4.86 5.37
CA LEU A 22 3.03 -4.85 6.28
C LEU A 22 1.94 -5.74 5.67
N VAL A 23 1.71 -6.91 6.26
CA VAL A 23 0.81 -7.93 5.70
C VAL A 23 -0.65 -7.48 5.86
N VAL A 24 -1.40 -7.57 4.76
CA VAL A 24 -2.86 -7.41 4.73
C VAL A 24 -3.52 -8.78 4.51
N GLY A 25 -3.06 -9.52 3.50
CA GLY A 25 -3.39 -10.92 3.25
C GLY A 25 -4.88 -11.22 3.00
N ARG A 26 -5.66 -10.23 2.56
CA ARG A 26 -7.12 -10.36 2.42
C ARG A 26 -7.72 -9.32 1.47
N THR A 27 -8.99 -9.51 1.14
CA THR A 27 -9.81 -8.51 0.44
C THR A 27 -10.18 -7.38 1.40
N VAL A 28 -9.97 -6.15 0.97
CA VAL A 28 -10.18 -4.94 1.77
C VAL A 28 -10.77 -3.81 0.93
N ILE A 29 -11.38 -2.83 1.62
CA ILE A 29 -11.71 -1.53 1.05
C ILE A 29 -10.75 -0.50 1.64
N THR A 30 -9.98 0.20 0.78
CA THR A 30 -8.99 1.18 1.22
C THR A 30 -9.05 2.46 0.39
N THR A 31 -8.32 3.50 0.84
CA THR A 31 -7.91 4.60 -0.04
C THR A 31 -6.85 4.11 -1.05
N LEU A 32 -6.39 4.99 -1.94
CA LEU A 32 -5.27 4.70 -2.84
C LEU A 32 -3.89 4.81 -2.16
N ALA A 33 -3.84 5.18 -0.88
CA ALA A 33 -2.59 5.27 -0.11
C ALA A 33 -2.68 4.42 1.17
N PRO A 34 -2.92 3.09 1.05
CA PRO A 34 -3.02 2.23 2.23
C PRO A 34 -1.67 2.16 2.97
N GLY A 35 -1.69 2.25 4.30
CA GLY A 35 -0.50 2.21 5.14
C GLY A 35 0.14 3.57 5.42
N LYS A 36 -0.32 4.66 4.81
CA LYS A 36 0.18 6.03 5.07
C LYS A 36 0.00 6.43 6.54
N GLU A 37 -1.06 5.93 7.16
CA GLU A 37 -1.38 6.09 8.57
C GLU A 37 -0.38 5.45 9.54
N GLN A 38 0.52 4.57 9.07
CA GLN A 38 1.54 3.94 9.92
C GLN A 38 2.85 4.74 10.03
N TYR A 39 2.98 5.83 9.28
CA TYR A 39 4.11 6.74 9.42
C TYR A 39 4.05 7.48 10.77
N PRO A 40 5.18 7.68 11.49
CA PRO A 40 6.56 7.40 11.09
C PRO A 40 7.11 6.03 11.51
N LEU A 41 6.33 5.22 12.22
CA LEU A 41 6.79 3.94 12.79
C LEU A 41 7.29 2.98 11.69
N VAL A 42 6.59 2.97 10.57
CA VAL A 42 6.95 2.19 9.39
C VAL A 42 6.73 3.08 8.18
N GLN A 43 7.78 3.31 7.37
CA GLN A 43 7.64 4.13 6.17
C GLN A 43 7.10 3.25 5.03
N PRO A 44 5.83 3.44 4.60
CA PRO A 44 5.33 2.77 3.42
C PRO A 44 6.08 3.27 2.19
N GLN A 45 6.32 2.36 1.26
CA GLN A 45 7.01 2.61 0.01
C GLN A 45 6.09 2.23 -1.15
N ASP A 46 6.28 2.93 -2.26
CA ASP A 46 5.57 2.71 -3.50
C ASP A 46 4.04 2.55 -3.33
N LEU A 47 3.39 3.60 -2.82
CA LEU A 47 1.95 3.59 -2.57
C LEU A 47 1.16 3.32 -3.85
N LEU A 48 -0.05 2.76 -3.73
CA LEU A 48 -0.85 2.42 -4.91
C LEU A 48 -1.12 3.64 -5.79
N VAL A 49 -1.37 4.80 -5.19
CA VAL A 49 -1.56 6.08 -5.90
C VAL A 49 -0.35 6.47 -6.78
N GLU A 50 0.86 6.03 -6.44
CA GLU A 50 2.08 6.29 -7.20
C GLU A 50 2.28 5.30 -8.36
N LYS A 51 1.71 4.09 -8.24
CA LYS A 51 1.85 3.01 -9.23
C LYS A 51 0.70 2.90 -10.22
N LEU A 52 -0.48 3.41 -9.87
CA LEU A 52 -1.65 3.35 -10.72
C LEU A 52 -1.42 4.18 -11.99
N THR A 53 -1.45 3.54 -13.15
CA THR A 53 -1.17 4.21 -14.43
C THR A 53 -2.43 4.74 -15.12
N ARG A 54 -3.57 4.08 -14.91
CA ARG A 54 -4.84 4.44 -15.53
C ARG A 54 -6.03 3.90 -14.76
N MET A 55 -7.17 4.55 -14.93
CA MET A 55 -8.49 4.03 -14.58
C MET A 55 -9.18 3.54 -15.86
N VAL A 56 -9.84 2.40 -15.80
CA VAL A 56 -10.64 1.87 -16.91
C VAL A 56 -12.10 1.91 -16.50
N LEU A 57 -12.92 2.65 -17.24
CA LEU A 57 -14.37 2.63 -17.08
C LEU A 57 -14.91 1.37 -17.76
N LEU A 58 -15.67 0.58 -17.01
CA LEU A 58 -16.35 -0.61 -17.52
C LEU A 58 -17.81 -0.25 -17.82
N ASN A 59 -18.38 -0.91 -18.83
CA ASN A 59 -19.78 -0.76 -19.23
C ASN A 59 -20.67 -1.74 -18.47
#